data_AF-A0A4W5Q0Y6-F1
#
_entry.id   AF-A0A4W5Q0Y6-F1
#
_cell.length_a   1.000
_cell.length_b   1.000
_cell.length_c   1.000
_cell.angle_alpha   90.00
_cell.angle_beta   90.00
_cell.angle_gamma   90.00
#
_symmetry.space_group_name_H-M   'P 1'
#
loop_
_entity.id
_entity.type
_entity.pdbx_description
1 polymer ?
#
loop_
_entity_poly.entity_id
_entity_poly.type
_entity_poly.pdbx_seq_one_letter_code
_entity_poly.pdbx_strand_id
1 'polypeptide(L)'
;MLLKNIETALNKQIRIEAESSQTYLSMACWAEVNGLEGIAQFMYAQSDEERLHMLKLIKYVNERGGHSKVTDLKAPKTTYETFKGMFEELYKHEVFVSESINELVHITFEEKDYATHNFLQWYVAEQIEEEATAKSILDKINLIGDDKGMKKESRKNCGTLFFEVK
;
A
#
# COMPACT_ATOMS: atom_id res chain seq x y z
N MET A 1 8.72 0.43 -27.95
CA MET A 1 9.24 1.60 -27.22
C MET A 1 8.06 2.20 -26.49
N LEU A 2 8.20 2.39 -25.18
CA LEU A 2 7.15 2.93 -24.32
C LEU A 2 6.83 4.39 -24.71
N LEU A 3 5.55 4.77 -24.77
CA LEU A 3 5.14 6.13 -25.08
C LEU A 3 5.51 7.07 -23.92
N LYS A 4 5.91 8.31 -24.22
CA LYS A 4 6.47 9.20 -23.19
C LYS A 4 5.46 9.55 -22.08
N ASN A 5 4.19 9.68 -22.45
CA ASN A 5 3.11 9.91 -21.49
C ASN A 5 2.98 8.72 -20.51
N ILE A 6 2.93 7.51 -21.05
CA ILE A 6 2.88 6.26 -20.27
C ILE A 6 4.12 6.07 -19.40
N GLU A 7 5.32 6.35 -19.92
CA GLU A 7 6.56 6.30 -19.14
C GLU A 7 6.51 7.26 -17.95
N THR A 8 5.96 8.45 -18.15
CA THR A 8 5.82 9.46 -17.09
C THR A 8 4.81 9.00 -16.04
N ALA A 9 3.67 8.45 -16.47
CA ALA A 9 2.64 7.93 -15.57
C ALA A 9 3.12 6.70 -14.78
N LEU A 10 3.84 5.77 -15.41
CA LEU A 10 4.45 4.62 -14.72
C LEU A 10 5.52 5.06 -13.71
N ASN A 11 6.34 6.06 -14.05
CA ASN A 11 7.30 6.61 -13.09
C ASN A 11 6.64 7.32 -11.90
N LYS A 12 5.47 7.94 -12.12
CA LYS A 12 4.65 8.46 -11.02
C LYS A 12 4.15 7.32 -10.14
N GLN A 13 3.68 6.22 -10.71
CA GLN A 13 3.24 5.06 -9.93
C GLN A 13 4.39 4.42 -9.15
N ILE A 14 5.58 4.27 -9.76
CA ILE A 14 6.79 3.78 -9.07
C ILE A 14 7.06 4.60 -7.82
N ARG A 15 6.90 5.92 -7.89
CA ARG A 15 7.06 6.79 -6.72
C ARG A 15 5.98 6.50 -5.66
N ILE A 16 4.72 6.34 -6.07
CA ILE A 16 3.61 6.06 -5.16
C ILE A 16 3.88 4.76 -4.37
N GLU A 17 4.22 3.66 -5.04
CA GLU A 17 4.52 2.39 -4.36
C GLU A 17 5.74 2.51 -3.42
N ALA A 18 6.73 3.30 -3.81
CA ALA A 18 7.88 3.60 -2.96
C ALA A 18 7.47 4.38 -1.70
N GLU A 19 6.57 5.36 -1.84
CA GLU A 19 6.01 6.12 -0.72
C GLU A 19 5.12 5.24 0.17
N SER A 20 4.31 4.33 -0.39
CA SER A 20 3.54 3.33 0.37
C SER A 20 4.46 2.45 1.22
N SER A 21 5.49 1.87 0.61
CA SER A 21 6.47 1.04 1.31
C SER A 21 7.12 1.77 2.50
N GLN A 22 7.54 3.03 2.33
CA GLN A 22 8.10 3.82 3.44
C GLN A 22 7.06 4.20 4.49
N THR A 23 5.81 4.47 4.08
CA THR A 23 4.72 4.79 4.99
C THR A 23 4.40 3.60 5.89
N TYR A 24 4.30 2.40 5.33
CA TYR A 24 4.00 1.18 6.08
C TYR A 24 5.17 0.78 6.98
N LEU A 25 6.41 1.02 6.54
CA LEU A 25 7.59 0.85 7.40
C LEU A 25 7.53 1.77 8.63
N SER A 26 7.09 3.02 8.44
CA SER A 26 6.94 3.98 9.54
C SER A 26 5.81 3.60 10.49
N MET A 27 4.68 3.12 9.96
CA MET A 27 3.58 2.55 10.74
C MET A 27 4.04 1.35 11.57
N ALA A 28 4.85 0.46 10.98
CA ALA A 28 5.42 -0.70 11.68
C ALA A 28 6.30 -0.26 12.86
N CYS A 29 7.21 0.68 12.63
CA CYS A 29 8.07 1.25 13.68
C CYS A 29 7.24 1.85 14.83
N TRP A 30 6.21 2.63 14.50
CA TRP A 30 5.33 3.22 15.51
C TRP A 30 4.56 2.16 16.30
N ALA A 31 4.01 1.14 15.63
CA ALA A 31 3.29 0.06 16.28
C ALA A 31 4.19 -0.75 17.23
N GLU A 32 5.43 -1.05 16.81
CA GLU A 32 6.38 -1.83 17.60
C GLU A 32 6.72 -1.13 18.94
N VAL A 33 7.07 0.15 18.90
CA VAL A 33 7.42 0.92 20.12
C VAL A 33 6.22 1.15 21.05
N ASN A 34 5.00 1.00 20.54
CA ASN A 34 3.76 1.06 21.33
C ASN A 34 3.29 -0.33 21.83
N GLY A 35 4.07 -1.39 21.61
CA GLY A 35 3.77 -2.74 22.07
C GLY A 35 2.64 -3.43 21.30
N LEU A 36 2.43 -3.05 20.05
CA LEU A 36 1.43 -3.59 19.13
C LEU A 36 2.08 -4.58 18.16
N GLU A 37 2.72 -5.63 18.69
CA GLU A 37 3.60 -6.55 17.94
C GLU A 37 2.94 -7.15 16.68
N GLY A 38 1.67 -7.57 16.77
CA GLY A 38 0.95 -8.13 15.62
C GLY A 38 0.69 -7.12 14.50
N ILE A 39 0.42 -5.87 14.86
CA ILE A 39 0.25 -4.78 13.89
C ILE A 39 1.60 -4.44 13.25
N ALA A 40 2.67 -4.40 14.04
CA ALA A 40 4.01 -4.14 13.54
C ALA A 40 4.44 -5.20 12.52
N GLN A 41 4.25 -6.49 12.82
CA GLN A 41 4.57 -7.58 11.90
C GLN A 41 3.79 -7.49 10.58
N PHE A 42 2.49 -7.20 10.66
CA PHE A 42 1.66 -7.00 9.47
C PHE A 42 2.19 -5.82 8.63
N MET A 43 2.48 -4.68 9.25
CA MET A 43 2.97 -3.49 8.56
C MET A 43 4.38 -3.66 7.96
N TYR A 44 5.27 -4.42 8.60
CA TYR A 44 6.55 -4.79 8.00
C TYR A 44 6.37 -5.63 6.73
N ALA A 45 5.47 -6.63 6.77
CA ALA A 45 5.19 -7.45 5.59
C ALA A 45 4.60 -6.63 4.44
N GLN A 46 3.67 -5.73 4.75
CA GLN A 46 3.05 -4.85 3.76
C GLN A 46 4.04 -3.84 3.17
N SER A 47 4.98 -3.33 3.97
CA SER A 47 6.09 -2.51 3.47
C SER A 47 6.95 -3.27 2.44
N ASP A 48 7.20 -4.55 2.67
CA ASP A 48 7.95 -5.41 1.75
C ASP A 48 7.12 -5.72 0.48
N GLU A 49 5.82 -5.99 0.61
CA GLU A 49 4.90 -6.22 -0.51
C GLU A 49 4.85 -5.00 -1.45
N GLU A 50 4.70 -3.79 -0.92
CA GLU A 50 4.70 -2.56 -1.71
C GLU A 50 6.04 -2.27 -2.40
N ARG A 51 7.14 -2.68 -1.74
CA ARG A 51 8.46 -2.62 -2.38
C ARG A 51 8.53 -3.57 -3.58
N LEU A 52 7.86 -4.72 -3.54
CA LEU A 52 7.77 -5.63 -4.69
C LEU A 52 6.91 -5.03 -5.80
N HIS A 53 5.81 -4.34 -5.48
CA HIS A 53 4.97 -3.61 -6.43
C HIS A 53 5.80 -2.57 -7.19
N MET A 54 6.54 -1.73 -6.45
CA MET A 54 7.48 -0.77 -7.01
C MET A 54 8.49 -1.43 -7.97
N LEU A 55 9.14 -2.50 -7.52
CA LEU A 55 10.18 -3.19 -8.31
C LEU A 55 9.61 -3.83 -9.59
N LYS A 56 8.38 -4.32 -9.54
CA LYS A 56 7.69 -4.89 -10.69
C LYS A 56 7.43 -3.81 -11.75
N LEU A 57 6.99 -2.62 -11.37
CA LEU A 57 6.86 -1.47 -12.29
C LEU A 57 8.21 -1.06 -12.88
N ILE A 58 9.25 -0.94 -12.04
CA ILE A 58 10.60 -0.57 -12.46
C ILE A 58 11.12 -1.50 -13.56
N LYS A 59 11.00 -2.82 -13.34
CA LYS A 59 11.43 -3.83 -14.32
C LYS A 59 10.65 -3.70 -15.62
N TYR A 60 9.33 -3.58 -15.54
CA TYR A 60 8.47 -3.43 -16.72
C TYR A 60 8.83 -2.20 -17.56
N VAL A 61 9.03 -1.04 -16.94
CA VAL A 61 9.41 0.19 -17.65
C VAL A 61 10.72 0.00 -18.42
N ASN A 62 11.72 -0.59 -17.78
CA ASN A 62 13.04 -0.82 -18.38
C ASN A 62 12.97 -1.87 -19.51
N GLU A 63 12.21 -2.95 -19.33
CA GLU A 63 12.01 -4.00 -20.36
C GLU A 63 11.29 -3.48 -21.61
N ARG A 64 10.40 -2.48 -21.46
CA ARG A 64 9.69 -1.85 -22.58
C ARG A 64 10.49 -0.77 -23.31
N GLY A 65 11.76 -0.58 -22.90
CA GLY A 65 12.67 0.41 -23.47
C GLY A 65 12.43 1.84 -22.98
N GLY A 66 11.74 1.99 -21.84
CA GLY A 66 11.70 3.25 -21.09
C GLY A 66 12.83 3.32 -20.05
N HIS A 67 12.81 4.35 -19.21
CA HIS A 67 13.77 4.49 -18.11
C HIS A 67 13.04 4.75 -16.79
N SER A 68 13.09 3.78 -15.88
CA SER A 68 12.55 3.93 -14.53
C SER A 68 13.42 4.87 -13.71
N LYS A 69 12.80 5.73 -12.91
CA LYS A 69 13.48 6.71 -12.06
C LYS A 69 13.13 6.46 -10.60
N VAL A 70 14.16 6.26 -9.78
CA VAL A 70 14.04 6.34 -8.32
C VAL A 70 14.16 7.82 -7.95
N THR A 71 13.22 8.31 -7.13
CA THR A 71 13.14 9.74 -6.77
C THR A 71 13.18 9.93 -5.26
N ASP A 72 13.52 11.14 -4.83
CA ASP A 72 13.50 11.51 -3.41
C ASP A 72 12.08 11.38 -2.84
N LEU A 73 11.94 10.70 -1.71
CA LEU A 73 10.65 10.50 -1.06
C LEU A 73 10.45 11.51 0.07
N LYS A 74 9.22 11.95 0.29
CA LYS A 74 8.90 12.74 1.49
C LYS A 74 9.03 11.83 2.72
N ALA A 75 9.49 12.39 3.83
CA ALA A 75 9.52 11.65 5.08
C ALA A 75 8.08 11.26 5.47
N PRO A 76 7.81 9.98 5.79
CA PRO A 76 6.49 9.55 6.23
C PRO A 76 6.17 10.09 7.63
N LYS A 77 4.89 10.10 7.99
CA LYS A 77 4.44 10.39 9.35
C LYS A 77 4.96 9.32 10.31
N THR A 78 5.43 9.72 11.49
CA THR A 78 6.10 8.81 12.46
C THR A 78 5.32 8.60 13.75
N THR A 79 4.22 9.32 13.96
CA THR A 79 3.42 9.26 15.18
C THR A 79 1.94 9.27 14.88
N TYR A 80 1.18 8.42 15.56
CA TYR A 80 -0.28 8.32 15.46
C TYR A 80 -0.88 8.45 16.86
N GLU A 81 -2.08 9.04 16.96
CA GLU A 81 -2.76 9.21 18.26
C GLU A 81 -3.33 7.88 18.78
N THR A 82 -3.86 7.07 17.86
CA THR A 82 -4.43 5.75 18.14
C THR A 82 -4.11 4.78 17.01
N PHE A 83 -4.10 3.48 17.28
CA PHE A 83 -3.90 2.49 16.23
C PHE A 83 -5.08 2.49 15.24
N LYS A 84 -6.29 2.82 15.70
CA LYS A 84 -7.45 3.03 14.83
C LYS A 84 -7.21 4.16 13.83
N GLY A 85 -6.72 5.32 14.29
CA GLY A 85 -6.38 6.43 13.40
C GLY A 85 -5.30 6.06 12.38
N MET A 86 -4.34 5.21 12.76
CA MET A 86 -3.35 4.67 11.83
C MET A 86 -4.00 3.81 10.73
N PHE A 87 -4.94 2.92 11.07
CA PHE A 87 -5.66 2.10 10.08
C PHE A 87 -6.67 2.88 9.23
N GLU A 88 -7.25 3.97 9.74
CA GLU A 88 -8.03 4.91 8.93
C GLU A 88 -7.16 5.61 7.89
N GLU A 89 -5.91 5.94 8.22
CA GLU A 89 -4.93 6.48 7.27
C GLU A 89 -4.47 5.42 6.25
N LEU A 90 -4.22 4.17 6.69
CA LEU A 90 -3.92 3.04 5.80
C LEU A 90 -5.01 2.86 4.75
N TYR A 91 -6.27 2.73 5.17
CA TYR A 91 -7.38 2.50 4.25
C TYR A 91 -7.55 3.66 3.24
N LYS A 92 -7.40 4.90 3.70
CA LYS A 92 -7.43 6.07 2.80
C LYS A 92 -6.28 6.05 1.79
N HIS A 93 -5.10 5.58 2.21
CA HIS A 93 -3.94 5.47 1.34
C HIS A 93 -4.16 4.40 0.27
N GLU A 94 -4.68 3.22 0.63
CA GLU A 94 -5.01 2.16 -0.34
C GLU A 94 -6.04 2.61 -1.37
N VAL A 95 -7.10 3.30 -0.95
CA VAL A 95 -8.07 3.89 -1.90
C VAL A 95 -7.39 4.86 -2.87
N PHE A 96 -6.45 5.68 -2.39
CA PHE A 96 -5.67 6.58 -3.24
C PHE A 96 -4.77 5.82 -4.24
N VAL A 97 -4.11 4.74 -3.80
CA VAL A 97 -3.30 3.89 -4.69
C VAL A 97 -4.18 3.27 -5.77
N SER A 98 -5.34 2.73 -5.42
CA SER A 98 -6.32 2.20 -6.38
C SER A 98 -6.79 3.23 -7.41
N GLU A 99 -7.11 4.44 -6.96
CA GLU A 99 -7.45 5.55 -7.87
C GLU A 99 -6.30 5.87 -8.83
N SER A 100 -5.05 5.85 -8.34
CA SER A 100 -3.88 6.10 -9.17
C SER A 100 -3.63 5.01 -10.22
N ILE A 101 -3.91 3.74 -9.89
CA ILE A 101 -3.87 2.62 -10.83
C ILE A 101 -4.97 2.73 -11.87
N ASN A 102 -6.20 3.11 -11.46
CA ASN A 102 -7.31 3.32 -12.39
C ASN A 102 -7.01 4.44 -13.41
N GLU A 103 -6.44 5.55 -12.95
CA GLU A 103 -5.99 6.63 -13.83
C GLU A 103 -4.90 6.17 -14.79
N LEU A 104 -3.92 5.40 -14.30
CA LEU A 104 -2.87 4.85 -15.14
C LEU A 104 -3.44 3.89 -16.21
N VAL A 105 -4.43 3.06 -15.85
CA VAL A 105 -5.17 2.22 -16.80
C VAL A 105 -5.91 3.08 -17.82
N HIS A 106 -6.54 4.17 -17.41
CA HIS A 106 -7.23 5.09 -18.33
C HIS A 106 -6.27 5.66 -19.38
N ILE A 107 -5.10 6.14 -18.97
CA ILE A 107 -4.06 6.66 -19.87
C ILE A 107 -3.65 5.60 -20.92
N THR A 108 -3.59 4.32 -20.55
CA THR A 108 -3.26 3.27 -21.53
C THR A 108 -4.29 3.14 -22.65
N PHE A 109 -5.57 3.42 -22.38
CA PHE A 109 -6.61 3.41 -23.40
C PHE A 109 -6.53 4.63 -24.32
N GLU A 110 -6.28 5.82 -23.76
CA GLU A 110 -6.13 7.05 -24.55
C GLU A 110 -4.97 6.93 -25.56
N GLU A 111 -3.86 6.35 -25.10
CA GLU A 111 -2.64 6.15 -25.89
C GLU A 111 -2.64 4.84 -26.71
N LYS A 112 -3.70 4.03 -26.58
CA LYS A 112 -3.86 2.71 -27.23
C LYS A 112 -2.70 1.73 -26.94
N ASP A 113 -2.10 1.81 -25.76
CA ASP A 113 -1.05 0.88 -25.32
C ASP A 113 -1.65 -0.32 -24.59
N TYR A 114 -2.19 -1.24 -25.39
CA TYR A 114 -2.81 -2.46 -24.87
C TYR A 114 -1.84 -3.40 -24.15
N ALA A 115 -0.53 -3.29 -24.42
CA ALA A 115 0.47 -4.10 -23.72
C ALA A 115 0.62 -3.65 -22.27
N THR A 116 0.76 -2.33 -22.06
CA THR A 116 0.78 -1.76 -20.70
C THR A 116 -0.55 -1.95 -20.00
N HIS A 117 -1.68 -1.80 -20.72
CA HIS A 117 -3.01 -2.10 -20.17
C HIS A 117 -3.09 -3.53 -19.60
N ASN A 118 -2.64 -4.53 -20.38
CA ASN A 118 -2.64 -5.93 -19.96
C ASN A 118 -1.73 -6.17 -18.75
N PHE A 119 -0.54 -5.57 -18.74
CA PHE A 119 0.37 -5.65 -17.60
C PHE A 119 -0.26 -5.09 -16.31
N LEU A 120 -0.98 -3.97 -16.41
CA LEU A 120 -1.62 -3.32 -15.27
C LEU A 120 -2.79 -4.10 -14.67
N GLN A 121 -3.35 -5.10 -15.38
CA GLN A 121 -4.43 -5.92 -14.84
C GLN A 121 -4.02 -6.69 -13.58
N TRP A 122 -2.72 -6.97 -13.42
CA TRP A 122 -2.22 -7.52 -12.16
C TRP A 122 -2.42 -6.53 -11.00
N TYR A 123 -2.11 -5.25 -11.18
CA TYR A 123 -2.29 -4.22 -10.14
C TYR A 123 -3.77 -3.93 -9.87
N VAL A 124 -4.62 -3.98 -10.89
CA VAL A 124 -6.07 -3.83 -10.70
C VAL A 124 -6.60 -4.96 -9.81
N ALA A 125 -6.16 -6.20 -10.03
CA ALA A 125 -6.55 -7.32 -9.18
C ALA A 125 -5.95 -7.19 -7.77
N GLU A 126 -4.69 -6.80 -7.65
CA GLU A 126 -4.01 -6.62 -6.36
C GLU A 126 -4.71 -5.56 -5.50
N GLN A 127 -5.01 -4.40 -6.07
CA GLN A 127 -5.67 -3.31 -5.34
C GLN A 127 -7.09 -3.67 -4.84
N ILE A 128 -7.79 -4.59 -5.51
CA ILE A 128 -9.08 -5.10 -5.00
C ILE A 128 -8.86 -5.87 -3.69
N GLU A 129 -7.80 -6.67 -3.61
CA GLU A 129 -7.45 -7.44 -2.41
C GLU A 129 -6.90 -6.53 -1.30
N GLU A 130 -6.05 -5.55 -1.63
CA GLU A 130 -5.50 -4.58 -0.68
C GLU A 130 -6.60 -3.70 -0.05
N GLU A 131 -7.50 -3.14 -0.86
CA GLU A 131 -8.63 -2.36 -0.36
C GLU A 131 -9.56 -3.20 0.53
N ALA A 132 -9.86 -4.43 0.12
CA ALA A 132 -10.70 -5.34 0.89
C ALA A 132 -10.03 -5.70 2.23
N THR A 133 -8.73 -5.93 2.22
CA THR A 133 -7.92 -6.23 3.41
C THR A 133 -7.91 -5.05 4.38
N ALA A 134 -7.53 -3.86 3.91
CA ALA A 134 -7.50 -2.65 4.71
C ALA A 134 -8.88 -2.30 5.29
N LYS A 135 -9.94 -2.44 4.48
CA LYS A 135 -11.32 -2.23 4.92
C LYS A 135 -11.75 -3.24 5.98
N SER A 136 -11.51 -4.52 5.75
CA SER A 136 -11.87 -5.61 6.66
C SER A 136 -11.24 -5.42 8.04
N ILE A 137 -9.95 -5.05 8.07
CA ILE A 137 -9.24 -4.74 9.29
C ILE A 137 -9.87 -3.54 10.01
N LEU A 138 -10.14 -2.45 9.29
CA LEU A 138 -10.74 -1.26 9.87
C LEU A 138 -12.15 -1.54 10.44
N ASP A 139 -12.96 -2.31 9.72
CA ASP A 139 -14.30 -2.73 10.18
C ASP A 139 -14.20 -3.59 11.46
N LYS A 140 -13.24 -4.53 11.53
CA LYS A 140 -12.96 -5.32 12.74
C LYS A 140 -12.53 -4.44 13.92
N ILE A 141 -11.67 -3.45 13.70
CA ILE A 141 -11.26 -2.48 14.73
C ILE A 141 -12.47 -1.70 15.25
N ASN A 142 -13.34 -1.25 14.35
CA ASN A 142 -14.57 -0.53 14.72
C ASN A 142 -15.52 -1.37 15.58
N LEU A 143 -15.59 -2.69 15.36
CA LEU A 143 -16.40 -3.59 16.17
C LEU A 143 -15.86 -3.81 17.60
N ILE A 144 -14.54 -3.74 17.78
CA ILE A 144 -13.88 -3.96 19.08
C ILE A 144 -14.03 -2.73 20.00
N GLY A 145 -14.21 -1.52 19.42
CA GLY A 145 -14.47 -0.27 20.13
C GLY A 145 -13.21 0.47 20.62
N ASP A 146 -13.37 1.76 20.95
CA ASP A 146 -12.26 2.66 21.32
C ASP A 146 -11.68 2.34 22.73
N ASP A 147 -10.52 1.68 22.72
CA ASP A 147 -9.31 1.77 23.56
C ASP A 147 -9.33 2.03 25.09
N LYS A 148 -10.47 2.24 25.76
CA LYS A 148 -10.47 2.39 27.23
C LYS A 148 -10.50 1.07 28.00
N GLY A 149 -10.57 -0.07 27.30
CA GLY A 149 -10.82 -1.38 27.93
C GLY A 149 -9.95 -2.55 27.47
N MET A 150 -9.03 -2.39 26.52
CA MET A 150 -8.22 -3.53 26.06
C MET A 150 -7.18 -3.92 27.12
N LYS A 151 -7.51 -4.97 27.89
CA LYS A 151 -6.57 -5.66 28.79
C LYS A 151 -5.40 -6.20 27.96
N LYS A 152 -4.25 -6.42 28.61
CA LYS A 152 -3.00 -6.92 28.00
C LYS A 152 -3.21 -8.18 27.12
N GLU A 153 -4.19 -9.01 27.46
CA GLU A 153 -4.68 -10.17 26.69
C GLU A 153 -5.24 -9.80 25.31
N SER A 154 -6.04 -8.73 25.24
CA SER A 154 -6.69 -8.23 24.02
C SER A 154 -5.68 -7.66 23.01
N ARG A 155 -4.57 -7.11 23.49
CA ARG A 155 -3.45 -6.63 22.63
C ARG A 155 -2.74 -7.78 21.92
N LYS A 156 -2.63 -8.95 22.56
CA LYS A 156 -2.16 -10.19 21.92
C LYS A 156 -3.17 -10.73 20.91
N ASN A 157 -4.46 -10.67 21.22
CA ASN A 157 -5.52 -11.15 20.32
C ASN A 157 -5.71 -10.28 19.08
N CYS A 158 -5.31 -8.99 19.10
CA CYS A 158 -5.17 -8.21 17.88
C CYS A 158 -4.24 -8.90 16.88
N GLY A 159 -3.13 -9.51 17.33
CA GLY A 159 -2.24 -10.27 16.44
C GLY A 159 -2.98 -11.35 15.63
N THR A 160 -3.87 -12.12 16.28
CA THR A 160 -4.70 -13.14 15.61
C THR A 160 -5.65 -12.58 14.56
N LEU A 161 -6.14 -11.34 14.71
CA LEU A 161 -7.01 -10.69 13.70
C LEU A 161 -6.29 -10.45 12.37
N PHE A 162 -4.95 -10.37 12.39
CA PHE A 162 -4.09 -10.16 11.22
C PHE A 162 -3.56 -11.47 10.60
N PHE A 163 -3.50 -12.57 11.36
CA PHE A 163 -3.06 -13.88 10.84
C PHE A 163 -4.13 -14.59 9.99
N GLU A 164 -5.40 -14.19 10.08
CA GLU A 164 -6.52 -14.78 9.33
C GLU A 164 -6.82 -14.09 7.98
N VAL A 165 -6.03 -13.09 7.57
CA VAL A 165 -6.25 -12.31 6.32
C VAL A 165 -5.21 -12.69 5.24
N LYS A 166 -4.76 -13.94 5.19
CA LYS A 166 -3.93 -14.49 4.10
C LYS A 166 -4.60 -15.69 3.45
#